data_AF-A0A7S4K9F4-F1
#
_entry.id   AF-A0A7S4K9F4-F1
#
_cell.length_a   1.000
_cell.length_b   1.000
_cell.length_c   1.000
_cell.angle_alpha   90.00
_cell.angle_beta   90.00
_cell.angle_gamma   90.00
#
_symmetry.space_group_name_H-M   'P 1'
#
loop_
_entity.id
_entity.type
_entity.pdbx_description
1 polymer ?
#
loop_
_entity_poly.entity_id
_entity_poly.type
_entity_poly.pdbx_seq_one_letter_code
_entity_poly.pdbx_strand_id
1 'polypeptide(L)'
;MSRRSSRRAPKKAAAALPERVRRGLASLVQGNESVVASMLSIDLSEDGGEGEADGGKNEARLVSALSDCMSMNDLSAEALLARFFDASILSRYCVSRLGVSGKGNEATLAARIGRKWSRSDFEAIPPAAEAENGSKSKKRGPGDGEDGNCKKASDASAKPRKKKKPKTESP
;
A
#
# COMPACT_ATOMS: atom_id res chain seq x y z
N MET A 1 20.72 -40.92 -35.95
CA MET A 1 19.55 -40.93 -35.05
C MET A 1 19.62 -39.71 -34.12
N SER A 2 18.93 -38.63 -34.49
CA SER A 2 19.00 -37.35 -33.77
C SER A 2 18.12 -37.40 -32.52
N ARG A 3 18.74 -37.42 -31.35
CA ARG A 3 18.03 -37.44 -30.06
C ARG A 3 17.41 -36.07 -29.83
N ARG A 4 16.11 -35.99 -30.13
CA ARG A 4 15.19 -34.91 -29.80
C ARG A 4 15.14 -34.77 -28.28
N SER A 5 16.10 -34.03 -27.72
CA SER A 5 16.16 -33.72 -26.29
C SER A 5 14.99 -32.82 -25.97
N SER A 6 14.04 -33.41 -25.23
CA SER A 6 12.83 -32.81 -24.71
C SER A 6 13.16 -31.53 -23.93
N ARG A 7 12.78 -30.38 -24.50
CA ARG A 7 12.67 -29.14 -23.75
C ARG A 7 11.50 -29.31 -22.79
N ARG A 8 11.79 -29.78 -21.57
CA ARG A 8 10.89 -29.61 -20.43
C ARG A 8 10.66 -28.11 -20.27
N ALA A 9 9.46 -27.65 -20.61
CA ALA A 9 9.00 -26.32 -20.24
C ALA A 9 9.14 -26.19 -18.71
N PRO A 10 9.71 -25.08 -18.19
CA PRO A 10 9.63 -24.83 -16.76
C PRO A 10 8.15 -24.73 -16.42
N LYS A 11 7.68 -25.57 -15.48
CA LYS A 11 6.41 -25.33 -14.80
C LYS A 11 6.51 -23.90 -14.30
N LYS A 12 5.73 -22.98 -14.88
CA LYS A 12 5.49 -21.66 -14.29
C LYS A 12 5.00 -21.96 -12.87
N ALA A 13 5.91 -21.94 -11.90
CA ALA A 13 5.52 -21.67 -10.54
C ALA A 13 4.77 -20.35 -10.67
N ALA A 14 3.45 -20.37 -10.43
CA ALA A 14 2.68 -19.15 -10.24
C ALA A 14 3.59 -18.24 -9.42
N ALA A 15 3.99 -17.10 -9.99
CA ALA A 15 5.05 -16.27 -9.43
C ALA A 15 4.63 -15.94 -8.01
N ALA A 16 5.13 -16.71 -7.05
CA ALA A 16 4.57 -16.74 -5.73
C ALA A 16 4.84 -15.35 -5.16
N LEU A 17 3.75 -14.59 -4.96
CA LEU A 17 3.87 -13.24 -4.45
C LEU A 17 4.72 -13.29 -3.17
N PRO A 18 5.62 -12.30 -2.96
CA PRO A 18 6.40 -12.25 -1.74
C PRO A 18 5.48 -12.43 -0.54
N GLU A 19 5.85 -13.30 0.41
CA GLU A 19 4.98 -13.65 1.55
C GLU A 19 4.51 -12.42 2.33
N ARG A 20 5.31 -11.35 2.31
CA ARG A 20 4.99 -10.04 2.92
C ARG A 20 3.80 -9.36 2.24
N VAL A 21 3.73 -9.43 0.91
CA VAL A 21 2.60 -8.91 0.13
C VAL A 21 1.36 -9.74 0.43
N ARG A 22 1.48 -11.07 0.49
CA ARG A 22 0.37 -11.96 0.86
C ARG A 22 -0.16 -11.64 2.26
N ARG A 23 0.73 -11.47 3.25
CA ARG A 23 0.36 -11.05 4.61
C ARG A 23 -0.25 -9.65 4.66
N GLY A 24 0.22 -8.73 3.82
CA GLY A 24 -0.36 -7.40 3.67
C GLY A 24 -1.78 -7.43 3.10
N LEU A 25 -1.99 -8.25 2.06
CA LEU A 25 -3.30 -8.49 1.46
C LEU A 25 -4.26 -9.14 2.46
N ALA A 26 -3.81 -10.16 3.18
CA ALA A 26 -4.56 -10.80 4.27
C ALA A 26 -5.05 -9.76 5.30
N SER A 27 -4.12 -8.93 5.81
CA SER A 27 -4.46 -7.85 6.75
C SER A 27 -5.40 -6.78 6.16
N LEU A 28 -5.41 -6.57 4.84
CA LEU A 28 -6.31 -5.63 4.18
C LEU A 28 -7.70 -6.21 3.98
N VAL A 29 -7.79 -7.50 3.65
CA VAL A 29 -9.05 -8.25 3.52
C VAL A 29 -9.74 -8.33 4.88
N GLN A 30 -8.97 -8.53 5.94
CA GLN A 30 -9.47 -8.58 7.32
C GLN A 30 -10.13 -7.26 7.74
N GLY A 31 -11.46 -7.26 7.83
CA GLY A 31 -12.33 -6.12 8.10
C GLY A 31 -12.93 -5.43 6.86
N ASN A 32 -12.64 -5.92 5.65
CA ASN A 32 -13.20 -5.44 4.37
C ASN A 32 -13.68 -6.59 3.47
N GLU A 33 -14.00 -7.74 4.03
CA GLU A 33 -14.27 -8.99 3.32
C GLU A 33 -15.44 -8.84 2.34
N SER A 34 -16.51 -8.16 2.76
CA SER A 34 -17.70 -7.92 1.93
C SER A 34 -17.40 -7.07 0.70
N VAL A 35 -16.57 -6.04 0.85
CA VAL A 35 -16.17 -5.15 -0.25
C VAL A 35 -15.32 -5.92 -1.27
N VAL A 36 -14.34 -6.69 -0.78
CA VAL A 36 -13.45 -7.49 -1.64
C VAL A 36 -14.22 -8.61 -2.34
N ALA A 37 -15.15 -9.27 -1.64
CA ALA A 37 -16.00 -10.30 -2.23
C ALA A 37 -16.93 -9.74 -3.32
N SER A 38 -17.59 -8.60 -3.06
CA SER A 38 -18.43 -7.92 -4.06
C SER A 38 -17.62 -7.52 -5.30
N MET A 39 -16.39 -7.04 -5.10
CA MET A 39 -15.50 -6.67 -6.20
C MET A 39 -15.09 -7.86 -7.06
N LEU A 40 -14.75 -8.98 -6.43
CA LEU A 40 -14.32 -10.19 -7.13
C LEU A 40 -15.50 -11.03 -7.62
N SER A 41 -16.74 -10.60 -7.34
CA SER A 41 -17.97 -11.37 -7.59
C SER A 41 -17.88 -12.78 -7.01
N ILE A 42 -17.37 -12.88 -5.78
CA ILE A 42 -17.26 -14.13 -5.03
C ILE A 42 -18.41 -14.18 -4.04
N ASP A 43 -19.28 -15.18 -4.19
CA ASP A 43 -20.33 -15.46 -3.23
C ASP A 43 -19.73 -16.09 -1.97
N LEU A 44 -19.80 -15.35 -0.86
CA LEU A 44 -19.38 -15.81 0.47
C LEU A 44 -20.42 -16.74 1.12
N SER A 45 -21.58 -16.92 0.48
CA SER A 45 -22.73 -17.69 0.98
C SER A 45 -22.78 -19.14 0.51
N GLU A 46 -21.98 -19.53 -0.50
CA GLU A 46 -22.07 -20.86 -1.13
C GLU A 46 -21.16 -21.93 -0.49
N ASP A 47 -20.30 -21.57 0.47
CA ASP A 47 -19.56 -22.55 1.28
C ASP A 47 -20.45 -23.01 2.44
N GLY A 48 -21.35 -23.96 2.13
CA GLY A 48 -22.27 -24.57 3.08
C GLY A 48 -21.54 -25.19 4.27
N GLY A 49 -21.84 -24.69 5.47
CA GLY A 49 -21.35 -25.24 6.72
C GLY A 49 -21.85 -24.43 7.89
N GLU A 50 -22.96 -24.87 8.46
CA GLU A 50 -23.46 -24.40 9.75
C GLU A 50 -22.38 -24.57 10.84
N GLY A 51 -22.03 -23.47 11.50
CA GLY A 51 -21.28 -23.48 12.75
C GLY A 51 -19.75 -23.43 12.62
N GLU A 52 -19.15 -22.66 13.53
CA GLU A 52 -17.71 -22.57 13.82
C GLU A 52 -16.85 -21.74 12.83
N ALA A 53 -16.72 -20.46 13.16
CA ALA A 53 -15.44 -19.74 13.25
C ALA A 53 -14.39 -19.86 12.11
N ASP A 54 -14.78 -20.09 10.85
CA ASP A 54 -13.83 -20.18 9.73
C ASP A 54 -13.62 -18.85 8.99
N GLY A 55 -13.39 -17.77 9.74
CA GLY A 55 -12.98 -16.48 9.16
C GLY A 55 -11.70 -16.58 8.33
N GLY A 56 -10.87 -17.59 8.61
CA GLY A 56 -9.62 -17.86 7.89
C GLY A 56 -9.80 -18.42 6.47
N LYS A 57 -10.77 -19.31 6.21
CA LYS A 57 -10.98 -19.86 4.85
C LYS A 57 -11.45 -18.82 3.85
N ASN A 58 -12.41 -17.98 4.25
CA ASN A 58 -12.92 -16.91 3.39
C ASN A 58 -11.81 -15.88 3.09
N GLU A 59 -11.05 -15.47 4.11
CA GLU A 59 -9.89 -14.60 3.93
C GLU A 59 -8.87 -15.22 2.97
N ALA A 60 -8.50 -16.49 3.16
CA ALA A 60 -7.55 -17.18 2.29
C ALA A 60 -8.05 -17.27 0.84
N ARG A 61 -9.34 -17.51 0.62
CA ARG A 61 -9.96 -17.55 -0.71
C ARG A 61 -9.91 -16.18 -1.39
N LEU A 62 -10.24 -15.11 -0.67
CA LEU A 62 -10.16 -13.74 -1.16
C LEU A 62 -8.72 -13.33 -1.47
N VAL A 63 -7.76 -13.66 -0.60
CA VAL A 63 -6.32 -13.40 -0.82
C VAL A 63 -5.79 -14.19 -2.02
N SER A 64 -6.23 -15.43 -2.20
CA SER A 64 -5.87 -16.24 -3.38
C SER A 64 -6.40 -15.60 -4.65
N ALA A 65 -7.67 -15.20 -4.67
CA ALA A 65 -8.27 -14.55 -5.83
C ALA A 65 -7.62 -13.19 -6.16
N LEU A 66 -7.25 -12.40 -5.15
CA LEU A 66 -6.46 -11.17 -5.35
C LEU A 66 -5.08 -11.49 -5.92
N SER A 67 -4.43 -12.55 -5.44
CA SER A 67 -3.12 -12.98 -5.94
C SER A 67 -3.20 -13.45 -7.40
N ASP A 68 -4.25 -14.19 -7.74
CA ASP A 68 -4.53 -14.63 -9.11
C ASP A 68 -4.81 -13.43 -10.02
N CYS A 69 -5.59 -12.44 -9.56
CA CYS A 69 -5.83 -11.21 -10.31
C CYS A 69 -4.53 -10.45 -10.59
N MET A 70 -3.61 -10.37 -9.61
CA MET A 70 -2.28 -9.80 -9.83
C MET A 70 -1.47 -10.58 -10.85
N SER A 71 -1.46 -11.92 -10.75
CA SER A 71 -0.68 -12.77 -11.64
C SER A 71 -1.23 -12.83 -13.06
N MET A 72 -2.55 -12.73 -13.25
CA MET A 72 -3.17 -12.75 -14.58
C MET A 72 -2.94 -11.45 -15.35
N ASN A 73 -2.82 -10.33 -14.63
CA ASN A 73 -2.68 -9.00 -15.22
C ASN A 73 -1.25 -8.43 -15.08
N ASP A 74 -0.30 -9.23 -14.57
CA ASP A 74 1.07 -8.82 -14.23
C ASP A 74 1.12 -7.49 -13.43
N LEU A 75 0.19 -7.33 -12.48
CA LEU A 75 0.06 -6.10 -11.68
C LEU A 75 0.98 -6.14 -10.46
N SER A 76 1.58 -4.99 -10.16
CA SER A 76 2.21 -4.76 -8.86
C SER A 76 1.14 -4.58 -7.78
N ALA A 77 1.50 -4.82 -6.51
CA ALA A 77 0.59 -4.61 -5.38
C ALA A 77 0.07 -3.16 -5.34
N GLU A 78 0.92 -2.19 -5.68
CA GLU A 78 0.56 -0.77 -5.78
C GLU A 78 -0.47 -0.53 -6.87
N ALA A 79 -0.29 -1.13 -8.05
CA ALA A 79 -1.20 -0.98 -9.17
C ALA A 79 -2.57 -1.63 -8.89
N LEU A 80 -2.58 -2.78 -8.21
CA LEU A 80 -3.83 -3.39 -7.75
C LEU A 80 -4.53 -2.46 -6.76
N LEU A 81 -3.84 -2.02 -5.71
CA LEU A 81 -4.44 -1.17 -4.69
C LEU A 81 -5.02 0.13 -5.28
N ALA A 82 -4.29 0.78 -6.18
CA ALA A 82 -4.72 2.05 -6.78
C ALA A 82 -5.90 1.92 -7.75
N ARG A 83 -6.11 0.75 -8.37
CA ARG A 83 -7.18 0.54 -9.35
C ARG A 83 -8.47 0.04 -8.72
N PHE A 84 -8.34 -0.70 -7.62
CA PHE A 84 -9.42 -1.48 -7.07
C PHE A 84 -9.92 -0.95 -5.71
N PHE A 85 -9.11 -0.18 -4.98
CA PHE A 85 -9.50 0.34 -3.68
C PHE A 85 -9.58 1.87 -3.69
N ASP A 86 -10.69 2.38 -3.16
CA ASP A 86 -10.90 3.81 -3.00
C ASP A 86 -9.96 4.41 -1.94
N ALA A 87 -9.70 5.72 -2.08
CA ALA A 87 -8.84 6.46 -1.16
C ALA A 87 -9.29 6.35 0.30
N SER A 88 -10.59 6.23 0.56
CA SER A 88 -11.15 6.07 1.91
C SER A 88 -10.67 4.79 2.59
N ILE A 89 -10.67 3.67 1.88
CA ILE A 89 -10.23 2.37 2.42
C ILE A 89 -8.71 2.38 2.62
N LEU A 90 -7.97 2.86 1.61
CA LEU A 90 -6.51 2.93 1.67
C LEU A 90 -6.02 3.90 2.76
N SER A 91 -6.72 5.02 2.96
CA SER A 91 -6.43 6.01 4.00
C SER A 91 -6.65 5.41 5.40
N ARG A 92 -7.80 4.74 5.59
CA ARG A 92 -8.10 4.03 6.84
C ARG A 92 -7.06 2.96 7.14
N TYR A 93 -6.67 2.16 6.14
CA TYR A 93 -5.61 1.16 6.31
C TYR A 93 -4.25 1.79 6.67
N CYS A 94 -3.87 2.89 6.00
CA CYS A 94 -2.64 3.63 6.31
C CYS A 94 -2.59 4.10 7.76
N VAL A 95 -3.69 4.65 8.27
CA VAL A 95 -3.76 5.19 9.64
C VAL A 95 -3.85 4.07 10.66
N SER A 96 -4.77 3.12 10.47
CA SER A 96 -5.09 2.09 11.46
C SER A 96 -4.09 0.94 11.51
N ARG A 97 -3.55 0.51 10.36
CA ARG A 97 -2.70 -0.70 10.27
C ARG A 97 -1.22 -0.39 10.10
N LEU A 98 -0.88 0.75 9.48
CA LEU A 98 0.52 1.12 9.19
C LEU A 98 1.05 2.28 10.05
N GLY A 99 0.18 2.98 10.78
CA GLY A 99 0.56 4.15 11.60
C GLY A 99 1.17 5.28 10.77
N VAL A 100 0.81 5.40 9.49
CA VAL A 100 1.31 6.45 8.59
C VAL A 100 0.19 7.42 8.21
N SER A 101 0.55 8.57 7.64
CA SER A 101 -0.43 9.54 7.16
C SER A 101 -1.38 8.89 6.15
N GLY A 102 -2.69 9.14 6.30
CA GLY A 102 -3.73 8.76 5.33
C GLY A 102 -4.01 9.84 4.27
N LYS A 103 -3.17 10.87 4.17
CA LYS A 103 -3.34 11.94 3.16
C LYS A 103 -2.77 11.52 1.81
N GLY A 104 -3.55 11.73 0.75
CA GLY A 104 -3.15 11.52 -0.64
C GLY A 104 -4.32 11.05 -1.51
N ASN A 105 -4.09 10.96 -2.82
CA ASN A 105 -4.95 10.23 -3.74
C ASN A 105 -4.67 8.71 -3.65
N GLU A 106 -5.50 7.91 -4.32
CA GLU A 106 -5.47 6.45 -4.35
C GLU A 106 -4.07 5.94 -4.70
N ALA A 107 -3.49 6.47 -5.78
CA ALA A 107 -2.14 6.09 -6.23
C ALA A 107 -1.06 6.38 -5.17
N THR A 108 -1.13 7.53 -4.49
CA THR A 108 -0.16 7.89 -3.44
C THR A 108 -0.29 6.99 -2.23
N LEU A 109 -1.52 6.66 -1.82
CA LEU A 109 -1.77 5.77 -0.68
C LEU A 109 -1.36 4.34 -1.01
N ALA A 110 -1.71 3.84 -2.20
CA ALA A 110 -1.30 2.55 -2.71
C ALA A 110 0.22 2.40 -2.78
N ALA A 111 0.94 3.38 -3.33
CA ALA A 111 2.41 3.37 -3.38
C ALA A 111 3.03 3.37 -1.98
N ARG A 112 2.43 4.10 -1.03
CA ARG A 112 2.89 4.11 0.37
C ARG A 112 2.72 2.74 1.03
N ILE A 113 1.60 2.06 0.77
CA ILE A 113 1.32 0.71 1.26
C ILE A 113 2.28 -0.31 0.61
N GLY A 114 2.44 -0.29 -0.72
CA GLY A 114 3.36 -1.20 -1.42
C GLY A 114 4.81 -1.07 -0.97
N ARG A 115 5.28 0.17 -0.76
CA ARG A 115 6.61 0.41 -0.15
C ARG A 115 6.73 -0.17 1.24
N LYS A 116 5.69 -0.10 2.07
CA LYS A 116 5.67 -0.68 3.42
C LYS A 116 5.71 -2.21 3.37
N TRP A 117 4.91 -2.83 2.50
CA TRP A 117 4.91 -4.29 2.31
C TRP A 117 6.23 -4.82 1.78
N SER A 118 6.98 -4.00 1.02
CA SER A 118 8.29 -4.37 0.49
C SER A 118 9.41 -4.39 1.54
N ARG A 119 9.21 -3.79 2.72
CA ARG A 119 10.24 -3.75 3.78
C ARG A 119 10.42 -5.11 4.46
N SER A 120 11.65 -5.40 4.91
CA SER A 120 11.97 -6.63 5.66
C SER A 120 11.27 -6.75 6.99
N ASP A 121 11.01 -5.61 7.62
CA ASP A 121 10.49 -5.51 8.97
C ASP A 121 8.97 -5.29 8.95
N PHE A 122 8.31 -5.72 7.86
CA PHE A 122 6.87 -5.57 7.73
C PHE A 122 6.14 -6.56 8.64
N GLU A 123 5.57 -6.01 9.70
CA GLU A 123 4.63 -6.71 10.57
C GLU A 123 3.30 -5.95 10.53
N ALA A 124 2.28 -6.58 9.98
CA ALA A 124 0.94 -6.00 9.94
C ALA A 124 0.42 -5.95 11.38
N ILE A 125 0.08 -4.75 11.87
CA ILE A 125 -0.50 -4.58 13.20
C ILE A 125 -1.82 -5.36 13.21
N PRO A 126 -2.02 -6.35 14.11
CA PRO A 126 -3.28 -7.10 14.19
C PRO A 126 -4.45 -6.14 14.43
N PRO A 127 -5.66 -6.44 13.95
CA PRO A 127 -6.79 -5.53 14.12
C PRO A 127 -7.04 -5.49 15.61
N ALA A 128 -6.89 -4.30 16.20
CA ALA A 128 -7.15 -4.11 17.61
C ALA A 128 -8.62 -4.50 17.88
N ALA A 129 -8.84 -5.69 18.42
CA ALA A 129 -9.79 -5.79 19.51
C ALA A 129 -9.37 -4.74 20.54
N GLU A 130 -10.33 -3.96 21.00
CA GLU A 130 -10.13 -2.68 21.66
C GLU A 130 -9.06 -2.71 22.78
N ALA A 131 -8.21 -1.67 22.76
CA ALA A 131 -7.34 -1.17 23.83
C ALA A 131 -6.74 -2.14 24.88
N GLU A 132 -5.40 -2.17 24.98
CA GLU A 132 -4.70 -1.75 26.21
C GLU A 132 -3.17 -1.89 26.06
N ASN A 133 -2.46 -0.90 26.58
CA ASN A 133 -1.07 -0.93 27.05
C ASN A 133 0.08 -1.24 26.06
N GLY A 134 0.64 -0.16 25.55
CA GLY A 134 2.01 0.24 25.91
C GLY A 134 3.17 -0.63 25.45
N SER A 135 3.95 -0.12 24.48
CA SER A 135 5.42 -0.17 24.57
C SER A 135 6.07 0.86 23.66
N LYS A 136 6.57 1.92 24.29
CA LYS A 136 7.74 2.70 23.86
C LYS A 136 8.79 1.74 23.27
N SER A 137 9.12 1.90 22.00
CA SER A 137 10.48 1.58 21.53
C SER A 137 11.12 2.84 20.96
N LYS A 138 11.56 3.65 21.91
CA LYS A 138 12.59 4.67 21.78
C LYS A 138 13.91 3.93 21.53
N LYS A 139 14.29 3.71 20.27
CA LYS A 139 15.68 3.38 19.93
C LYS A 139 16.37 4.60 19.35
N ARG A 140 16.81 5.46 20.28
CA ARG A 140 17.97 6.32 20.08
C ARG A 140 19.19 5.41 19.97
N GLY A 141 19.90 5.45 18.86
CA GLY A 141 21.29 5.03 18.77
C GLY A 141 22.15 6.29 18.70
N PRO A 142 23.14 6.46 19.60
CA PRO A 142 24.12 7.53 19.51
C PRO A 142 25.23 7.13 18.52
N GLY A 143 25.76 8.10 17.79
CA GLY A 143 26.85 7.87 16.84
C GLY A 143 27.39 9.20 16.36
N ASP A 144 28.28 9.77 17.17
CA ASP A 144 29.20 10.86 16.87
C ASP A 144 29.88 10.73 15.51
N GLY A 145 30.09 11.87 14.86
CA GLY A 145 30.84 12.01 13.62
C GLY A 145 30.62 13.35 12.92
N GLU A 146 31.19 14.42 13.50
CA GLU A 146 31.87 15.56 12.82
C GLU A 146 32.35 15.20 11.38
N ASP A 147 32.41 16.03 10.34
CA ASP A 147 32.40 17.47 10.11
C ASP A 147 32.05 17.69 8.62
N GLY A 148 31.42 18.80 8.25
CA GLY A 148 31.06 19.02 6.84
C GLY A 148 30.40 20.34 6.51
N ASN A 149 30.99 21.42 7.02
CA ASN A 149 30.76 22.82 6.64
C ASN A 149 30.42 23.04 5.16
N CYS A 150 29.27 23.67 4.88
CA CYS A 150 29.12 24.63 3.79
C CYS A 150 28.04 25.67 4.13
N LYS A 151 28.46 26.68 4.88
CA LYS A 151 27.80 27.99 4.93
C LYS A 151 27.89 28.64 3.55
N LYS A 152 26.76 29.05 2.96
CA LYS A 152 26.67 30.40 2.38
C LYS A 152 25.22 30.87 2.29
N ALA A 153 24.91 31.79 3.18
CA ALA A 153 23.78 32.69 3.10
C ALA A 153 24.09 33.84 2.14
N SER A 154 23.06 34.36 1.48
CA SER A 154 22.88 35.75 1.00
C SER A 154 21.78 35.71 -0.05
N ASP A 155 20.81 36.61 -0.14
CA ASP A 155 20.52 37.83 0.62
C ASP A 155 19.16 38.33 0.12
N ALA A 156 18.53 39.15 0.95
CA ALA A 156 17.31 39.87 0.68
C ALA A 156 17.38 40.73 -0.60
N SER A 157 16.25 40.86 -1.29
CA SER A 157 15.93 42.13 -1.96
C SER A 157 14.43 42.29 -2.13
N ALA A 158 13.86 42.95 -1.14
CA ALA A 158 12.68 43.76 -1.27
C ALA A 158 13.02 45.05 -2.03
N LYS A 159 12.14 45.51 -2.95
CA LYS A 159 11.93 46.93 -3.33
C LYS A 159 10.72 47.06 -4.30
N PRO A 160 10.16 48.27 -4.52
CA PRO A 160 8.77 48.57 -4.12
C PRO A 160 7.86 49.19 -5.21
N ARG A 161 6.60 49.43 -4.81
CA ARG A 161 5.49 50.19 -5.44
C ARG A 161 5.91 51.39 -6.31
N LYS A 162 5.22 51.59 -7.45
CA LYS A 162 4.71 52.93 -7.88
C LYS A 162 3.39 52.83 -8.67
N LYS A 163 2.40 53.60 -8.22
CA LYS A 163 1.17 53.99 -8.94
C LYS A 163 1.51 54.99 -10.05
N LYS A 164 0.78 54.97 -11.18
CA LYS A 164 0.24 56.15 -11.89
C LYS A 164 -0.66 55.75 -13.08
N LYS A 165 -1.94 56.16 -13.06
CA LYS A 165 -2.80 56.51 -14.23
C LYS A 165 -2.34 57.90 -14.75
N PRO A 166 -2.61 58.40 -16.00
CA PRO A 166 -3.95 58.55 -16.62
C PRO A 166 -4.10 58.55 -18.18
N LYS A 167 -5.35 58.31 -18.62
CA LYS A 167 -6.24 59.02 -19.60
C LYS A 167 -5.67 59.75 -20.85
N THR A 168 -6.21 59.40 -22.05
CA THR A 168 -6.56 60.21 -23.27
C THR A 168 -6.97 59.24 -24.40
N GLU A 169 -8.20 59.16 -24.94
CA GLU A 169 -8.87 60.07 -25.93
C GLU A 169 -7.91 60.53 -27.04
N SER A 170 -7.95 59.99 -28.26
CA SER A 170 -8.75 60.42 -29.44
C SER A 170 -7.95 59.99 -30.71
N PRO A 171 -8.40 60.16 -31.97
CA PRO A 171 -9.59 60.83 -32.52
C PRO A 171 -10.66 59.90 -33.12
#